data_AF-A0A1F9K0M8-F1
#
_entry.id   AF-A0A1F9K0M8-F1
#
_cell.length_a   1.000
_cell.length_b   1.000
_cell.length_c   1.000
_cell.angle_alpha   90.00
_cell.angle_beta   90.00
_cell.angle_gamma   90.00
#
_symmetry.space_group_name_H-M   'P 1'
#
loop_
_entity.id
_entity.type
_entity.pdbx_description
1 polymer ?
#
loop_
_entity_poly.entity_id
_entity_poly.type
_entity_poly.pdbx_seq_one_letter_code
_entity_poly.pdbx_strand_id
1 'polypeptide(L)'
;MTYREDTGTVLYRSKIKPGSQKNFAIFPVLDWIATLTAHIPNKGEQLVRYYGYYSNVFRGKRQKEKPQEETEISWKPEVIEIEAPPVLKELKKRWSHFIRKVYETDPLTCPKCQGEMREQIRITVLHEIAHYFGIDEEDIEKLGY
;
A
#
# COMPACT_ATOMS: atom_id res chain seq x y z
N MET A 1 -27.38 13.54 -2.01
CA MET A 1 -27.42 15.01 -1.97
C MET A 1 -28.79 15.46 -2.45
N THR A 2 -29.31 16.56 -1.93
CA THR A 2 -30.61 17.11 -2.34
C THR A 2 -30.44 18.59 -2.65
N TYR A 3 -30.76 19.00 -3.87
CA TYR A 3 -30.76 20.40 -4.28
C TYR A 3 -32.10 21.05 -3.96
N ARG A 4 -32.06 22.30 -3.51
CA ARG A 4 -33.21 23.13 -3.20
C ARG A 4 -33.17 24.39 -4.06
N GLU A 5 -34.09 24.47 -5.02
CA GLU A 5 -34.17 25.55 -6.01
C GLU A 5 -34.55 26.90 -5.38
N ASP A 6 -35.42 26.88 -4.37
CA ASP A 6 -35.92 28.05 -3.64
C ASP A 6 -34.81 28.86 -2.94
N THR A 7 -33.81 28.17 -2.41
CA THR A 7 -32.73 28.75 -1.61
C THR A 7 -31.38 28.72 -2.32
N GLY A 8 -31.28 28.04 -3.46
CA GLY A 8 -30.00 27.86 -4.15
C GLY A 8 -28.98 27.08 -3.31
N THR A 9 -29.45 26.14 -2.48
CA THR A 9 -28.60 25.37 -1.55
C THR A 9 -28.64 23.87 -1.81
N VAL A 10 -27.54 23.20 -1.46
CA VAL A 10 -27.39 21.74 -1.52
C VAL A 10 -27.30 21.20 -0.10
N LEU A 11 -28.20 20.29 0.23
CA LEU A 11 -28.11 19.47 1.43
C LEU A 11 -27.32 18.20 1.12
N TYR A 12 -26.14 18.08 1.70
CA TYR A 12 -25.33 16.86 1.67
C TYR A 12 -25.52 16.07 2.97
N ARG A 13 -25.63 14.73 2.85
CA ARG A 13 -25.72 13.81 3.98
C ARG A 13 -24.64 12.75 3.84
N SER A 14 -23.80 12.59 4.87
CA SER A 14 -22.79 11.53 4.97
C SER A 14 -23.25 10.42 5.92
N LYS A 15 -22.47 9.35 6.00
CA LYS A 15 -22.62 8.34 7.06
C LYS A 15 -22.38 8.99 8.43
N ILE A 16 -23.13 8.56 9.45
CA ILE A 16 -22.92 8.96 10.85
C ILE A 16 -21.60 8.33 11.31
N LYS A 17 -20.68 9.14 11.82
CA LYS A 17 -19.47 8.66 12.48
C LYS A 17 -19.72 8.54 13.98
N PRO A 18 -19.16 7.53 14.66
CA PRO A 18 -19.21 7.44 16.12
C PRO A 18 -18.69 8.73 16.74
N GLY A 19 -19.45 9.34 17.66
CA GLY A 19 -19.09 10.60 18.34
C GLY A 19 -19.46 11.89 17.61
N SER A 20 -20.01 11.85 16.38
CA SER A 20 -20.53 13.04 15.71
C SER A 20 -22.04 13.15 15.88
N GLN A 21 -22.52 14.30 16.38
CA GLN A 21 -23.95 14.59 16.52
C GLN A 21 -24.65 14.96 15.20
N LYS A 22 -23.88 15.30 14.15
CA LYS A 22 -24.44 15.74 12.86
C LYS A 22 -23.72 15.02 11.72
N ASN A 23 -24.50 14.57 10.74
CA ASN A 23 -24.03 13.90 9.52
C ASN A 23 -24.49 14.62 8.24
N PHE A 24 -24.88 15.88 8.34
CA PHE A 24 -25.33 16.67 7.20
C PHE A 24 -24.66 18.03 7.18
N ALA A 25 -24.52 18.57 5.98
CA ALA A 25 -24.01 19.90 5.72
C ALA A 25 -24.87 20.56 4.64
N ILE A 26 -25.08 21.87 4.78
CA ILE A 26 -25.81 22.70 3.83
C ILE A 26 -24.80 23.65 3.21
N PHE A 27 -24.77 23.70 1.89
CA PHE A 27 -23.85 24.55 1.14
C PHE A 27 -24.63 25.41 0.13
N PRO A 28 -24.23 26.65 -0.13
CA PRO A 28 -24.55 27.31 -1.38
C PRO A 28 -24.10 26.44 -2.56
N VAL A 29 -24.85 26.44 -3.67
CA VAL A 29 -24.53 25.59 -4.84
C VAL A 29 -23.11 25.81 -5.36
N LEU A 30 -22.66 27.06 -5.41
CA LEU A 30 -21.32 27.40 -5.91
C LEU A 30 -20.23 26.85 -4.99
N ASP A 31 -20.40 27.00 -3.68
CA ASP A 31 -19.45 26.49 -2.68
C ASP A 31 -19.41 24.97 -2.69
N TRP A 32 -20.56 24.31 -2.90
CA TRP A 32 -20.65 22.87 -3.07
C TRP A 32 -19.86 22.37 -4.28
N ILE A 33 -20.01 23.03 -5.44
CA ILE A 33 -19.23 22.70 -6.64
C ILE A 33 -17.75 22.93 -6.36
N ALA A 34 -17.38 24.08 -5.76
CA ALA A 34 -16.00 24.39 -5.43
C ALA A 34 -15.38 23.31 -4.53
N THR A 35 -16.08 22.90 -3.45
CA THR A 35 -15.60 21.84 -2.55
C THR A 35 -15.45 20.49 -3.25
N LEU A 36 -16.39 20.12 -4.14
CA LEU A 36 -16.24 18.90 -4.94
C LEU A 36 -15.04 18.97 -5.87
N THR A 37 -14.87 20.08 -6.58
CA THR A 37 -13.78 20.26 -7.53
C THR A 37 -12.42 20.44 -6.88
N ALA A 38 -12.36 20.86 -5.61
CA ALA A 38 -11.11 20.97 -4.85
C ALA A 38 -10.38 19.63 -4.65
N HIS A 39 -11.11 18.51 -4.74
CA HIS A 39 -10.51 17.17 -4.70
C HIS A 39 -10.01 16.68 -6.07
N ILE A 40 -10.32 17.38 -7.15
CA ILE A 40 -9.86 17.02 -8.50
C ILE A 40 -8.45 17.58 -8.68
N PRO A 41 -7.44 16.73 -8.97
CA PRO A 41 -6.08 17.19 -9.18
C PRO A 41 -5.96 18.06 -10.43
N ASN A 42 -4.92 18.89 -10.49
CA ASN A 42 -4.63 19.64 -11.71
C ASN A 42 -4.19 18.71 -12.84
N LYS A 43 -4.38 19.17 -14.08
CA LYS A 43 -3.93 18.42 -15.26
C LYS A 43 -2.42 18.18 -15.19
N GLY A 44 -2.01 16.91 -15.21
CA GLY A 44 -0.60 16.51 -15.13
C GLY A 44 -0.05 16.38 -13.72
N GLU A 45 -0.85 16.65 -12.69
CA GLU A 45 -0.45 16.44 -11.31
C GLU A 45 -0.42 14.94 -10.97
N GLN A 46 0.77 14.44 -10.63
CA GLN A 46 0.97 13.03 -10.32
C GLN A 46 0.52 12.74 -8.87
N LEU A 47 -0.71 12.23 -8.72
CA LEU A 47 -1.27 11.83 -7.42
C LEU A 47 -0.55 10.63 -6.77
N VAL A 48 0.00 9.72 -7.59
CA VAL A 48 0.67 8.50 -7.13
C VAL A 48 2.14 8.56 -7.48
N ARG A 49 3.00 8.70 -6.46
CA ARG A 49 4.46 8.70 -6.64
C ARG A 49 5.01 7.30 -6.49
N TYR A 50 5.42 6.69 -7.60
CA TYR A 50 6.07 5.39 -7.58
C TYR A 50 7.56 5.54 -7.29
N TYR A 51 8.03 4.96 -6.17
CA TYR A 51 9.44 4.96 -5.77
C TYR A 51 10.09 3.59 -5.91
N GLY A 52 11.42 3.60 -5.93
CA GLY A 52 12.24 2.39 -5.98
C GLY A 52 11.85 1.47 -7.13
N TYR A 53 11.54 0.21 -6.81
CA TYR A 53 11.23 -0.84 -7.77
C TYR A 53 10.04 -0.51 -8.69
N TYR A 54 9.04 0.22 -8.19
CA TYR A 54 7.83 0.55 -8.93
C TYR A 54 7.96 1.83 -9.76
N SER A 55 9.04 2.60 -9.61
CA SER A 55 9.24 3.84 -10.35
C SER A 55 9.27 3.63 -11.87
N ASN A 56 8.79 4.63 -12.62
CA ASN A 56 8.78 4.59 -14.09
C ASN A 56 10.19 4.39 -14.68
N VAL A 57 11.22 4.94 -14.02
CA VAL A 57 12.62 4.76 -14.43
C VAL A 57 13.05 3.30 -14.29
N PHE A 58 12.77 2.66 -13.15
CA PHE A 58 13.11 1.25 -12.95
C PHE A 58 12.29 0.31 -13.84
N ARG A 59 11.01 0.62 -14.07
CA ARG A 59 10.16 -0.11 -15.03
C ARG A 59 10.68 -0.02 -16.46
N GLY A 60 11.07 1.18 -16.89
CA GLY A 60 11.63 1.41 -18.22
C GLY A 60 12.95 0.68 -18.44
N LYS A 61 13.83 0.62 -17.43
CA LYS A 61 15.06 -0.17 -17.50
C LYS A 61 14.78 -1.66 -17.71
N ARG A 62 13.84 -2.23 -16.94
CA ARG A 62 13.42 -3.63 -17.12
C ARG A 62 12.80 -3.92 -18.49
N GLN A 63 12.02 -2.98 -19.03
CA GLN A 63 11.46 -3.15 -20.38
C GLN A 63 12.54 -3.16 -21.47
N LYS A 64 13.63 -2.39 -21.30
CA LYS A 64 14.76 -2.38 -22.24
C LYS A 64 15.68 -3.59 -22.09
N GLU A 65 15.77 -4.16 -20.90
CA GLU A 65 16.56 -5.35 -20.60
C GLU A 65 15.87 -6.66 -20.98
N LYS A 66 14.55 -6.64 -21.22
CA LYS A 66 13.84 -7.80 -21.79
C LYS A 66 14.29 -7.99 -23.25
N PRO A 67 14.84 -9.16 -23.62
CA PRO A 67 15.06 -9.51 -25.02
C PRO A 67 13.74 -9.39 -25.79
N GLN A 68 13.79 -8.80 -26.98
CA GLN A 68 12.64 -8.66 -27.88
C GLN A 68 12.27 -10.01 -28.49
N GLU A 69 11.79 -10.95 -27.68
CA GLU A 69 11.19 -12.19 -28.14
C GLU A 69 10.46 -12.77 -26.93
N GLU A 70 9.17 -12.46 -26.84
CA GLU A 70 8.13 -13.44 -26.47
C GLU A 70 6.76 -12.75 -26.45
N THR A 71 6.04 -13.12 -27.50
CA THR A 71 4.59 -13.22 -27.64
C THR A 71 3.77 -13.20 -26.35
N GLU A 72 2.64 -12.50 -26.43
CA GLU A 72 1.47 -12.68 -25.56
C GLU A 72 1.22 -14.16 -25.24
N ILE A 73 0.99 -14.49 -23.96
CA ILE A 73 -0.18 -15.23 -23.47
C ILE A 73 -0.10 -15.42 -21.93
N SER A 74 -1.25 -15.12 -21.31
CA SER A 74 -1.90 -15.73 -20.15
C SER A 74 -1.13 -16.01 -18.86
N TRP A 75 -1.69 -15.47 -17.78
CA TRP A 75 -1.34 -15.66 -16.39
C TRP A 75 -1.26 -17.13 -15.97
N LYS A 76 -0.06 -17.57 -15.56
CA LYS A 76 0.16 -18.67 -14.61
C LYS A 76 1.20 -18.20 -13.59
N PRO A 77 0.90 -18.21 -12.27
CA PRO A 77 1.89 -17.85 -11.27
C PRO A 77 2.78 -19.08 -11.04
N GLU A 78 3.88 -19.16 -11.76
CA GLU A 78 5.01 -19.99 -11.35
C GLU A 78 5.94 -19.10 -10.53
N VAL A 79 6.13 -19.46 -9.27
CA VAL A 79 7.00 -18.74 -8.33
C VAL A 79 8.43 -18.84 -8.86
N ILE A 80 8.86 -17.84 -9.61
CA ILE A 80 10.26 -17.67 -9.97
C ILE A 80 10.95 -17.18 -8.70
N GLU A 81 11.80 -18.00 -8.10
CA GLU A 81 12.82 -17.54 -7.18
C GLU A 81 13.76 -16.62 -7.96
N ILE A 82 13.43 -15.33 -8.00
CA ILE A 82 14.32 -14.31 -8.51
C ILE A 82 15.44 -14.19 -7.49
N GLU A 83 16.59 -14.79 -7.77
CA GLU A 83 17.81 -14.49 -7.04
C GLU A 83 17.98 -12.97 -7.03
N ALA A 84 17.99 -12.40 -5.83
CA ALA A 84 18.08 -10.96 -5.66
C ALA A 84 19.29 -10.46 -6.47
N PRO A 85 19.16 -9.34 -7.21
CA PRO A 85 20.30 -8.74 -7.88
C PRO A 85 21.45 -8.59 -6.88
N PRO A 86 22.72 -8.70 -7.29
CA PRO A 86 23.87 -8.52 -6.41
C PRO A 86 24.01 -7.04 -6.02
N VAL A 87 22.98 -6.46 -5.40
CA VAL A 87 23.13 -5.35 -4.48
C VAL A 87 23.94 -5.94 -3.35
N LEU A 88 25.25 -5.76 -3.47
CA LEU A 88 26.31 -6.30 -2.62
C LEU A 88 25.78 -6.44 -1.19
N LYS A 89 25.88 -7.64 -0.61
CA LYS A 89 25.55 -7.90 0.80
C LYS A 89 26.15 -6.82 1.72
N GLU A 90 27.23 -6.18 1.30
CA GLU A 90 27.87 -4.99 1.89
C GLU A 90 26.96 -3.76 2.01
N LEU A 91 26.14 -3.41 1.01
CA LEU A 91 25.22 -2.26 1.08
C LEU A 91 24.07 -2.53 2.07
N LYS A 92 23.54 -3.75 2.12
CA LYS A 92 22.53 -4.17 3.13
C LYS A 92 23.12 -4.11 4.54
N LYS A 93 24.36 -4.60 4.70
CA LYS A 93 25.11 -4.51 5.97
C LYS A 93 25.36 -3.07 6.41
N ARG A 94 25.62 -2.14 5.48
CA ARG A 94 25.82 -0.72 5.82
C ARG A 94 24.57 -0.09 6.40
N TRP A 95 23.39 -0.36 5.85
CA TRP A 95 22.16 0.24 6.32
C TRP A 95 21.68 -0.36 7.65
N SER A 96 21.72 -1.68 7.79
CA SER A 96 21.41 -2.34 9.07
C SER A 96 22.39 -1.94 10.18
N HIS A 97 23.67 -1.78 9.85
CA HIS A 97 24.68 -1.28 10.79
C HIS A 97 24.40 0.16 11.23
N PHE A 98 24.02 1.06 10.32
CA PHE A 98 23.65 2.43 10.69
C PHE A 98 22.41 2.48 11.58
N ILE A 99 21.37 1.71 11.27
CA ILE A 99 20.17 1.63 12.10
C ILE A 99 20.53 1.08 13.48
N ARG A 100 21.32 -0.01 13.55
CA ARG A 100 21.79 -0.57 14.81
C ARG A 100 22.66 0.40 15.61
N LYS A 101 23.43 1.27 14.95
CA LYS A 101 24.25 2.30 15.61
C LYS A 101 23.41 3.45 16.17
N VAL A 102 22.34 3.84 15.48
CA VAL A 102 21.48 4.97 15.89
C VAL A 102 20.43 4.55 16.91
N TYR A 103 19.87 3.34 16.76
CA TYR A 103 18.75 2.85 17.55
C TYR A 103 19.14 1.73 18.51
N GLU A 104 20.42 1.37 18.58
CA GLU A 104 20.99 0.30 19.43
C GLU A 104 20.31 -1.08 19.28
N THR A 105 19.47 -1.23 18.25
CA THR A 105 18.61 -2.38 18.03
C THR A 105 18.86 -2.90 16.63
N ASP A 106 18.97 -4.22 16.47
CA ASP A 106 19.07 -4.82 15.14
C ASP A 106 17.67 -4.89 14.50
N PRO A 107 17.39 -4.09 13.45
CA PRO A 107 16.08 -4.04 12.82
C PRO A 107 15.73 -5.33 12.05
N LEU A 108 16.69 -6.22 11.86
CA LEU A 108 16.48 -7.52 11.21
C LEU A 108 16.13 -8.63 12.20
N THR A 109 16.06 -8.32 13.50
CA THR A 109 15.67 -9.26 14.55
C THR A 109 14.44 -8.76 15.27
N CYS A 110 13.51 -9.68 15.55
CA CYS A 110 12.35 -9.35 16.36
C CYS A 110 12.76 -9.18 17.84
N PRO A 111 12.41 -8.07 18.51
CA PRO A 111 12.77 -7.87 19.92
C PRO A 111 12.05 -8.83 20.88
N LYS A 112 10.95 -9.46 20.44
CA LYS A 112 10.09 -10.32 21.27
C LYS A 112 10.52 -11.79 21.24
N CYS A 113 10.78 -12.32 20.04
CA CYS A 113 11.12 -13.74 19.82
C CYS A 113 12.53 -13.97 19.28
N GLN A 114 13.30 -12.92 19.00
CA GLN A 114 14.65 -12.96 18.42
C GLN A 114 14.75 -13.61 17.04
N GLY A 115 13.63 -13.99 16.42
CA GLY A 115 13.59 -14.51 15.05
C GLY A 115 13.92 -13.45 14.00
N GLU A 116 14.19 -13.91 12.77
CA GLU A 116 14.42 -13.02 11.62
C GLU A 116 13.16 -12.17 11.37
N MET A 117 13.30 -10.85 11.37
CA MET A 117 12.19 -9.90 11.22
C MET A 117 11.43 -10.13 9.90
N ARG A 118 12.13 -10.54 8.84
CA ARG A 118 11.50 -10.89 7.55
C ARG A 118 10.53 -12.05 7.68
N GLU A 119 10.93 -13.08 8.42
CA GLU A 119 10.09 -14.26 8.65
C GLU A 119 8.90 -13.92 9.54
N GLN A 120 9.12 -13.12 10.60
CA GLN A 120 8.03 -12.62 11.44
C GLN A 120 7.02 -11.78 10.64
N ILE A 121 7.47 -10.87 9.77
CA ILE A 121 6.59 -10.09 8.90
C ILE A 121 5.80 -11.01 7.96
N ARG A 122 6.45 -12.02 7.38
CA ARG A 122 5.79 -12.99 6.49
C ARG A 122 4.68 -13.73 7.22
N ILE A 123 4.99 -14.27 8.40
CA ILE A 123 4.03 -14.97 9.26
C ILE A 123 2.86 -14.05 9.59
N THR A 124 3.10 -12.85 10.10
CA THR A 124 2.04 -11.90 10.46
C THR A 124 1.15 -11.55 9.27
N VAL A 125 1.72 -11.26 8.10
CA VAL A 125 0.93 -10.93 6.91
C VAL A 125 0.06 -12.12 6.46
N LEU A 126 0.60 -13.34 6.52
CA LEU A 126 -0.16 -14.54 6.17
C LEU A 126 -1.32 -14.78 7.13
N HIS A 127 -1.11 -14.61 8.44
CA HIS A 127 -2.16 -14.74 9.45
C HIS A 127 -3.28 -13.71 9.23
N GLU A 128 -2.93 -12.43 9.00
CA GLU A 128 -3.92 -11.38 8.72
C GLU A 128 -4.75 -11.68 7.46
N ILE A 129 -4.11 -12.16 6.40
CA ILE A 129 -4.79 -12.57 5.16
C ILE A 129 -5.69 -13.80 5.42
N ALA A 130 -5.19 -14.79 6.15
CA ALA A 130 -5.92 -16.01 6.47
C ALA A 130 -7.19 -15.69 7.28
N HIS A 131 -7.07 -14.86 8.32
CA HIS A 131 -8.22 -14.39 9.09
C HIS A 131 -9.19 -13.55 8.26
N TYR A 132 -8.70 -12.72 7.33
CA TYR A 132 -9.56 -11.99 6.40
C TYR A 132 -10.42 -12.95 5.55
N PHE A 133 -9.90 -14.12 5.19
CA PHE A 133 -10.62 -15.17 4.47
C PHE A 133 -11.37 -16.17 5.39
N GLY A 134 -11.36 -15.94 6.70
CA GLY A 134 -12.08 -16.77 7.67
C GLY A 134 -11.41 -18.09 8.03
N ILE A 135 -10.10 -18.22 7.77
CA ILE A 135 -9.29 -19.36 8.23
C ILE A 135 -8.95 -19.14 9.70
N ASP A 136 -9.16 -20.16 10.52
CA ASP A 136 -8.86 -20.14 11.95
C ASP A 136 -7.41 -20.52 12.25
N GLU A 137 -7.00 -20.35 13.50
CA GLU A 137 -5.61 -20.57 13.94
C GLU A 137 -5.19 -22.04 13.76
N GLU A 138 -6.09 -22.99 13.97
CA GLU A 138 -5.82 -24.42 13.83
C GLU A 138 -5.55 -24.82 12.38
N ASP A 139 -6.25 -24.20 11.43
CA ASP A 139 -6.05 -24.41 10.01
C ASP A 139 -4.77 -23.71 9.50
N ILE A 140 -4.38 -22.58 10.09
CA ILE A 140 -3.10 -21.92 9.80
C ILE A 140 -1.93 -22.78 10.29
N GLU A 141 -2.02 -23.33 11.50
CA GLU A 141 -0.99 -24.22 12.05
C GLU A 141 -0.80 -25.49 11.19
N LYS A 142 -1.89 -26.06 10.64
CA LYS A 142 -1.83 -27.20 9.71
C LYS A 142 -1.10 -26.85 8.41
N LEU A 143 -1.10 -25.58 8.00
CA LEU A 143 -0.37 -25.08 6.84
C LEU A 143 1.12 -24.79 7.15
N GLY A 144 1.54 -24.98 8.41
CA GLY A 144 2.91 -24.82 8.87
C GLY A 144 3.32 -23.38 9.16
N TYR A 145 2.35 -22.53 9.51
CA TYR A 145 2.55 -21.12 9.86
C TYR A 145 2.17 -20.83 11.30
#